data_AF-A0AAP4EY75-F1
#
_entry.id   AF-A0AAP4EY75-F1
#
_cell.length_a   1.000
_cell.length_b   1.000
_cell.length_c   1.000
_cell.angle_alpha   90.00
_cell.angle_beta   90.00
_cell.angle_gamma   90.00
#
_symmetry.space_group_name_H-M   'P 1'
#
loop_
_entity.id
_entity.type
_entity.pdbx_description
1 polymer ?
#
loop_
_entity_poly.entity_id
_entity_poly.type
_entity_poly.pdbx_seq_one_letter_code
_entity_poly.pdbx_strand_id
1 'polypeptide(L)'
;MYAGTAVSGDRIDGSKSAGILTFSMLVILRQAKENKIRRLSPAEAIRCLYPETLIHRWSRNDVEKSISLLSMLATEIPVFRLECRPDVESVQVLKQALLNLYQGGV
;
A
#
# COMPACT_ATOMS: atom_id res chain seq x y z
N MET A 1 27.96 0.55 -8.81
CA MET A 1 26.92 0.91 -7.82
C MET A 1 25.57 0.78 -8.51
N TYR A 2 24.73 -0.11 -7.99
CA TYR A 2 23.35 -0.47 -8.34
C TYR A 2 22.88 -0.31 -9.81
N ALA A 3 22.93 -1.43 -10.54
CA ALA A 3 22.13 -1.67 -11.73
C ALA A 3 20.68 -1.97 -11.30
N GLY A 4 19.74 -1.10 -11.65
CA GLY A 4 18.32 -1.35 -11.50
C GLY A 4 17.85 -2.26 -12.65
N THR A 5 17.52 -3.51 -12.34
CA THR A 5 16.85 -4.39 -13.31
C THR A 5 15.39 -3.96 -13.44
N ALA A 6 15.04 -3.48 -14.63
CA ALA A 6 13.66 -3.23 -15.04
C ALA A 6 12.88 -4.56 -15.06
N VAL A 7 11.78 -4.62 -14.31
CA VAL A 7 10.78 -5.69 -14.48
C VAL A 7 9.77 -5.27 -15.55
N SER A 8 9.55 -6.20 -16.47
CA SER A 8 8.78 -6.16 -17.72
C SER A 8 7.61 -5.17 -17.74
N GLY A 9 7.61 -4.33 -18.78
CA GLY A 9 6.49 -3.45 -19.07
C GLY A 9 5.29 -4.24 -19.59
N ASP A 10 4.16 -4.09 -18.91
CA ASP A 10 2.87 -4.20 -19.57
C ASP A 10 2.41 -2.79 -19.95
N ARG A 11 2.24 -2.59 -21.26
CA ARG A 11 1.59 -1.40 -21.83
C ARG A 11 0.16 -1.36 -21.30
N ILE A 12 -0.20 -0.31 -20.59
CA ILE A 12 -1.59 0.02 -20.30
C ILE A 12 -2.28 0.48 -21.58
N ASP A 13 -2.66 -0.45 -22.46
CA ASP A 13 -3.58 -0.16 -23.54
C ASP A 13 -5.02 -0.09 -23.01
N GLY A 14 -5.68 1.03 -23.34
CA GLY A 14 -6.95 1.47 -22.77
C GLY A 14 -8.17 0.75 -23.29
N SER A 15 -8.20 -0.59 -23.26
CA SER A 15 -9.39 -1.34 -23.65
C SER A 15 -9.45 -2.73 -23.01
N LYS A 16 -9.67 -2.78 -21.70
CA LYS A 16 -10.33 -3.91 -21.03
C LYS A 16 -11.07 -3.41 -19.80
N SER A 17 -12.39 -3.33 -19.91
CA SER A 17 -13.30 -3.35 -18.76
C SER A 17 -13.17 -4.70 -18.06
N ALA A 18 -12.23 -4.79 -17.11
CA ALA A 18 -11.88 -6.00 -16.37
C ALA A 18 -12.16 -5.77 -14.88
N GLY A 19 -12.73 -6.78 -14.22
CA GLY A 19 -13.38 -6.71 -12.92
C GLY A 19 -12.65 -5.93 -11.83
N ILE A 20 -13.45 -5.40 -10.89
CA ILE A 20 -13.04 -4.76 -9.64
C ILE A 20 -11.73 -5.41 -9.13
N LEU A 21 -10.63 -4.66 -9.17
CA LEU A 21 -9.37 -5.06 -8.58
C LEU A 21 -9.55 -5.08 -7.06
N THR A 22 -9.93 -6.24 -6.51
CA THR A 22 -10.04 -6.41 -5.07
C THR A 22 -8.63 -6.50 -4.49
N PHE A 23 -8.09 -5.37 -4.04
CA PHE A 23 -6.85 -5.36 -3.27
C PHE A 23 -7.09 -6.05 -1.93
N SER A 24 -6.32 -7.10 -1.62
CA SER A 24 -6.45 -7.80 -0.33
C SER A 24 -5.78 -7.04 0.82
N MET A 25 -4.72 -6.27 0.54
CA MET A 25 -4.03 -5.43 1.52
C MET A 25 -3.17 -4.36 0.84
N LEU A 26 -2.79 -3.34 1.60
CA LEU A 26 -1.77 -2.35 1.19
C LEU A 26 -0.62 -2.37 2.19
N VAL A 27 0.62 -2.38 1.70
CA VAL A 27 1.82 -2.37 2.57
C VAL A 27 2.69 -1.16 2.24
N ILE A 28 2.91 -0.31 3.23
CA ILE A 28 3.76 0.87 3.15
C ILE A 28 5.15 0.49 3.66
N LEU A 29 6.13 0.55 2.77
CA LEU A 29 7.53 0.25 3.09
C LEU A 29 8.20 1.47 3.74
N ARG A 30 9.00 1.22 4.78
CA ARG A 30 9.86 2.23 5.40
C ARG A 30 11.18 1.59 5.80
N GLN A 31 12.29 2.20 5.43
CA GLN A 31 13.59 1.73 5.91
C GLN A 31 13.75 2.01 7.41
N ALA A 32 14.13 0.98 8.17
CA ALA A 32 14.35 1.07 9.61
C ALA A 32 15.54 0.21 10.06
N LYS A 33 15.92 0.33 11.33
CA LYS A 33 16.98 -0.50 11.94
C LYS A 33 16.51 -1.89 12.35
N GLU A 34 15.20 -2.13 12.37
CA GLU A 34 14.59 -3.38 12.82
C GLU A 34 13.46 -3.76 11.86
N ASN A 35 13.29 -5.06 11.62
CA ASN A 35 12.22 -5.60 10.78
C ASN A 35 10.94 -5.73 11.60
N LYS A 36 9.95 -4.86 11.35
CA LYS A 36 8.67 -4.82 12.08
C LYS A 36 7.52 -4.60 11.12
N ILE A 37 6.44 -5.35 11.31
CA ILE A 37 5.19 -5.12 10.60
C ILE A 37 4.07 -4.79 11.58
N ARG A 38 3.31 -3.74 11.28
CA ARG A 38 2.18 -3.30 12.09
C ARG A 38 1.02 -2.87 11.20
N ARG A 39 -0.21 -3.22 11.60
CA ARG A 39 -1.42 -2.67 10.99
C ARG A 39 -1.58 -1.20 11.36
N LEU A 40 -1.77 -0.35 10.37
CA LEU A 40 -2.08 1.06 10.56
C LEU A 40 -3.58 1.23 10.83
N SER A 41 -3.92 2.17 11.71
CA SER A 41 -5.30 2.68 11.78
C SER A 41 -5.67 3.41 10.49
N PRO A 42 -6.96 3.55 10.14
CA PRO A 42 -7.37 4.28 8.95
C PRO A 42 -6.80 5.70 8.88
N ALA A 43 -6.79 6.42 10.01
CA ALA A 43 -6.20 7.75 10.10
C ALA A 43 -4.68 7.75 9.83
N GLU A 44 -3.93 6.78 10.38
CA GLU A 44 -2.51 6.63 10.09
C GLU A 44 -2.27 6.30 8.61
N ALA A 45 -3.08 5.41 8.02
CA ALA A 45 -2.97 5.04 6.61
C ALA A 45 -3.18 6.26 5.70
N ILE A 46 -4.25 7.05 5.92
CA ILE A 46 -4.51 8.28 5.16
C ILE A 46 -3.34 9.26 5.28
N ARG A 47 -2.80 9.47 6.50
CA ARG A 47 -1.63 10.35 6.71
C ARG A 47 -0.39 9.91 5.94
N CYS A 48 -0.26 8.61 5.67
CA CYS A 48 0.87 8.06 4.92
C CYS A 48 0.63 8.10 3.41
N LEU A 49 -0.61 7.88 2.96
CA LEU A 49 -0.98 7.82 1.54
C LEU A 49 -1.22 9.19 0.92
N TYR A 50 -1.68 10.16 1.72
CA TYR A 50 -1.99 11.51 1.22
C TYR A 50 -0.78 12.21 0.58
N PRO A 51 0.43 12.19 1.17
CA PRO A 51 1.63 12.75 0.53
C PRO A 51 2.07 12.02 -0.75
N GLU A 52 1.73 10.73 -0.86
CA GLU A 52 2.05 9.88 -2.01
C GLU A 52 1.03 10.03 -3.16
N THR A 53 -0.06 10.78 -2.93
CA THR A 53 -1.09 11.05 -3.93
C THR A 53 -0.85 12.40 -4.60
N LEU A 54 -0.88 12.44 -5.93
CA LEU A 54 -0.87 13.70 -6.69
C LEU A 54 -2.25 14.36 -6.62
N ILE A 55 -2.34 15.49 -5.91
CA ILE A 55 -3.59 16.23 -5.68
C ILE A 55 -3.40 17.70 -6.04
N HIS A 56 -4.30 18.24 -6.86
CA HIS A 56 -4.37 19.68 -7.13
C HIS A 56 -4.89 20.43 -5.91
N ARG A 57 -3.99 20.88 -5.03
CA ARG A 57 -4.34 21.51 -3.74
C ARG A 57 -5.14 22.81 -3.85
N TRP A 58 -5.13 23.46 -5.01
CA TRP A 58 -5.91 24.66 -5.30
C TRP A 58 -7.38 24.36 -5.61
N SER A 59 -7.71 23.11 -5.91
CA SER A 59 -9.07 22.64 -6.18
C SER A 59 -9.64 21.96 -4.93
N ARG A 60 -10.58 22.63 -4.26
CA ARG A 60 -11.24 22.08 -3.08
C ARG A 60 -11.94 20.75 -3.38
N ASN A 61 -12.53 20.64 -4.57
CA ASN A 61 -13.19 19.43 -5.07
C ASN A 61 -12.21 18.25 -5.21
N ASP A 62 -10.99 18.49 -5.70
CA ASP A 62 -10.00 17.42 -5.87
C ASP A 62 -9.47 16.96 -4.51
N VAL A 63 -9.25 17.89 -3.57
CA VAL A 63 -8.87 17.56 -2.20
C VAL A 63 -9.96 16.72 -1.49
N GLU A 64 -11.22 17.14 -1.57
CA GLU A 64 -12.35 16.41 -0.96
C GLU A 64 -12.50 15.01 -1.54
N LYS A 65 -12.44 14.86 -2.87
CA LYS A 65 -12.52 13.56 -3.55
C LYS A 65 -11.36 12.65 -3.16
N SER A 66 -10.13 13.17 -3.14
CA SER A 66 -8.96 12.37 -2.77
C SER A 66 -9.05 11.89 -1.32
N ILE A 67 -9.44 12.76 -0.38
CA ILE A 67 -9.60 12.36 1.03
C ILE A 67 -10.71 11.32 1.16
N SER A 68 -11.84 11.48 0.46
CA SER A 68 -12.93 10.50 0.46
C SER A 68 -12.47 9.14 -0.04
N LEU A 69 -11.74 9.10 -1.18
CA LEU A 69 -11.20 7.86 -1.75
C LEU A 69 -10.19 7.19 -0.82
N LEU A 70 -9.26 7.96 -0.25
CA LEU A 70 -8.28 7.44 0.71
C LEU A 70 -8.95 6.90 1.96
N SER A 71 -10.04 7.53 2.41
CA SER A 71 -10.80 7.09 3.58
C SER A 71 -11.55 5.78 3.32
N MET A 72 -12.19 5.64 2.16
CA MET A 72 -12.80 4.37 1.75
C MET A 72 -11.77 3.26 1.66
N LEU A 73 -10.65 3.52 0.95
CA LEU A 73 -9.55 2.56 0.81
C LEU A 73 -8.99 2.11 2.17
N ALA A 74 -8.72 3.05 3.07
CA ALA A 74 -8.14 2.75 4.38
C ALA A 74 -9.11 2.01 5.34
N THR A 75 -10.41 2.05 5.05
CA THR A 75 -11.45 1.37 5.83
C THR A 75 -11.74 -0.03 5.28
N GLU A 76 -11.78 -0.18 3.96
CA GLU A 76 -12.11 -1.44 3.29
C GLU A 76 -10.91 -2.40 3.23
N ILE A 77 -9.70 -1.86 3.06
CA ILE A 77 -8.49 -2.66 2.84
C ILE A 77 -7.55 -2.53 4.04
N PRO A 78 -7.06 -3.64 4.61
CA PRO A 78 -6.10 -3.56 5.70
C PRO A 78 -4.78 -2.95 5.19
N VAL A 79 -4.35 -1.87 5.85
CA VAL A 79 -3.09 -1.19 5.55
C VAL A 79 -2.04 -1.53 6.60
N PHE A 80 -0.87 -1.98 6.17
CA PHE A 80 0.27 -2.30 7.02
C PHE A 80 1.43 -1.36 6.77
N ARG A 81 2.23 -1.12 7.80
CA ARG A 81 3.56 -0.53 7.67
C ARG A 81 4.58 -1.63 7.91
N LEU A 82 5.44 -1.85 6.92
CA LEU A 82 6.62 -2.70 7.04
C LEU A 82 7.84 -1.80 7.20
N GLU A 83 8.34 -1.74 8.43
CA GLU A 83 9.66 -1.22 8.74
C GLU A 83 10.67 -2.31 8.42
N CYS A 84 11.55 -2.09 7.44
CA CYS A 84 12.47 -3.11 6.98
C CYS A 84 13.90 -2.62 6.84
N ARG A 85 14.82 -3.55 7.07
CA ARG A 85 16.19 -3.50 6.58
C ARG A 85 16.26 -4.16 5.20
N PRO A 86 17.27 -3.87 4.38
CA PRO A 86 17.48 -4.52 3.09
C PRO A 86 18.06 -5.95 3.27
N ASP A 87 17.34 -6.80 4.01
CA ASP A 87 17.71 -8.19 4.27
C ASP A 87 16.52 -9.14 4.04
N VAL A 88 16.81 -10.44 3.98
CA VAL A 88 15.81 -11.49 3.70
C VAL A 88 14.80 -11.64 4.86
N GLU A 89 15.18 -11.28 6.08
CA GLU A 89 14.29 -11.38 7.25
C GLU A 89 13.07 -10.45 7.09
N SER A 90 13.23 -9.29 6.46
CA SER A 90 12.10 -8.39 6.15
C SER A 90 10.98 -9.05 5.34
N VAL A 91 11.34 -9.89 4.37
CA VAL A 91 10.40 -10.63 3.52
C VAL A 91 9.71 -11.73 4.33
N GLN A 92 10.44 -12.38 5.24
CA GLN A 92 9.89 -13.41 6.10
C GLN A 92 8.87 -12.85 7.10
N VAL A 93 9.14 -11.67 7.66
CA VAL A 93 8.19 -10.95 8.53
C VAL A 93 6.90 -10.60 7.78
N LEU A 94 7.01 -10.12 6.54
CA LEU A 94 5.84 -9.84 5.70
C LEU A 94 5.06 -11.12 5.37
N LYS A 95 5.75 -12.22 5.03
CA LYS A 95 5.13 -13.52 4.74
C LYS A 95 4.32 -14.05 5.92
N GLN A 96 4.84 -13.95 7.14
CA GLN A 96 4.11 -14.38 8.34
C GLN A 96 2.83 -13.56 8.56
N ALA A 97 2.90 -12.24 8.40
CA ALA A 97 1.71 -11.40 8.52
C ALA A 97 0.65 -11.72 7.45
N LEU A 98 1.09 -11.99 6.22
CA LEU A 98 0.23 -12.45 5.14
C LEU A 98 -0.47 -13.78 5.47
N LEU A 99 0.29 -14.77 5.93
CA LEU A 99 -0.26 -16.06 6.33
C LEU A 99 -1.28 -15.93 7.47
N ASN A 100 -0.99 -15.09 8.47
CA ASN A 100 -1.92 -14.84 9.58
C ASN A 100 -3.24 -14.21 9.11
N LEU A 101 -3.21 -13.34 8.09
CA LEU A 101 -4.42 -12.75 7.52
C LEU A 101 -5.29 -13.77 6.80
N TYR A 102 -4.68 -14.69 6.05
CA TYR A 102 -5.42 -15.75 5.35
C TYR A 102 -5.89 -16.87 6.31
N GLN A 103 -5.16 -17.14 7.39
CA GLN A 103 -5.52 -18.16 8.37
C GLN A 103 -6.54 -17.68 9.42
N GLY A 104 -6.69 -16.35 9.60
CA GLY A 104 -7.68 -15.74 10.50
C GLY A 104 -9.08 -15.56 9.90
N GLY A 105 -9.34 -16.11 8.71
CA GLY A 105 -10.67 -16.12 8.09
C GLY A 105 -11.39 -17.45 8.35
N VAL A 106 -11.94 -17.63 9.56
CA VAL A 106 -12.95 -18.65 9.91
C VAL A 106 -14.15 -17.93 10.50
#